data_AF-A0A3P6NDB2-F1
#
_entry.id   AF-A0A3P6NDB2-F1
#
_cell.length_a   1.000
_cell.length_b   1.000
_cell.length_c   1.000
_cell.angle_alpha   90.00
_cell.angle_beta   90.00
_cell.angle_gamma   90.00
#
_symmetry.space_group_name_H-M   'P 1'
#
loop_
_entity.id
_entity.type
_entity.pdbx_description
1 polymer ?
#
loop_
_entity_poly.entity_id
_entity_poly.type
_entity_poly.pdbx_seq_one_letter_code
_entity_poly.pdbx_strand_id
1 'polypeptide(L)'
;MSLFFLSIYMIYIVIIIQGFFLPLSGGADSASVAVMVRAMCEKVVGAYRKACEDPNHEKNEFKLAGQEINVGSADELCKKIFFTCYMQSKNSSEQTREFARELAEQINSNHLRIFQIFYIFHSKFFWPDSRVSLAMQNVQARIRMVSAYLFSQLALFFNKLPGCLLVLGSSNVDESLVGYVTKYDCSAADLNPIGSMMKSDLKEMLRYARDTMGLSAL
;
A
#
# COMPACT_ATOMS: atom_id res chain seq x y z
N MET A 1 11.49 -13.16 11.15
CA MET A 1 11.16 -14.32 10.28
C MET A 1 9.89 -14.13 9.45
N SER A 2 8.86 -13.42 9.95
CA SER A 2 7.58 -13.18 9.25
C SER A 2 7.69 -12.29 7.99
N LEU A 3 8.46 -11.20 8.06
CA LEU A 3 8.78 -10.31 6.92
C LEU A 3 9.32 -11.08 5.69
N PHE A 4 10.05 -12.16 5.94
CA PHE A 4 10.71 -12.95 4.91
C PHE A 4 9.70 -13.75 4.08
N PHE A 5 8.80 -14.49 4.74
CA PHE A 5 7.82 -15.34 4.06
C PHE A 5 6.78 -14.55 3.26
N LEU A 6 6.31 -13.42 3.79
CA LEU A 6 5.30 -12.63 3.11
C LEU A 6 5.85 -11.86 1.90
N SER A 7 7.10 -11.40 1.96
CA SER A 7 7.76 -10.80 0.81
C SER A 7 7.84 -11.81 -0.36
N ILE A 8 8.13 -13.08 -0.08
CA ILE A 8 8.17 -14.15 -1.09
C ILE A 8 6.79 -14.38 -1.72
N TYR A 9 5.72 -14.36 -0.92
CA TYR A 9 4.36 -14.51 -1.45
C TYR A 9 3.99 -13.38 -2.42
N MET A 10 4.37 -12.13 -2.09
CA MET A 10 4.16 -11.00 -3.01
C MET A 10 5.01 -11.12 -4.28
N ILE A 11 6.23 -11.68 -4.21
CA ILE A 11 7.08 -11.90 -5.39
C ILE A 11 6.40 -12.81 -6.42
N TYR A 12 5.80 -13.92 -6.00
CA TYR A 12 5.11 -14.83 -6.94
C TYR A 12 3.89 -14.18 -7.60
N ILE A 13 3.20 -13.30 -6.88
CA ILE A 13 2.04 -12.59 -7.40
C ILE A 13 2.45 -11.57 -8.48
N VAL A 14 3.56 -10.87 -8.27
CA VAL A 14 4.12 -9.84 -9.19
C VAL A 14 4.46 -10.40 -10.58
N ILE A 15 4.69 -11.71 -10.71
CA ILE A 15 4.95 -12.35 -12.01
C ILE A 15 3.76 -12.19 -12.96
N ILE A 16 2.53 -12.15 -12.42
CA ILE A 16 1.28 -12.15 -13.21
C ILE A 16 0.65 -10.74 -13.26
N ILE A 17 0.88 -9.89 -12.26
CA ILE A 17 0.22 -8.58 -12.13
C ILE A 17 1.13 -7.40 -12.50
N GLN A 18 0.54 -6.26 -12.87
CA GLN A 18 1.28 -5.04 -13.16
C GLN A 18 1.74 -4.25 -11.92
N GLY A 19 1.12 -4.48 -10.76
CA GLY A 19 1.51 -3.78 -9.54
C GLY A 19 0.43 -3.73 -8.46
N PHE A 20 0.68 -2.89 -7.47
CA PHE A 20 -0.12 -2.74 -6.27
C PHE A 20 -0.63 -1.31 -6.12
N PHE A 21 -1.82 -1.17 -5.54
CA PHE A 21 -2.41 0.09 -5.12
C PHE A 21 -2.67 0.06 -3.61
N LEU A 22 -2.13 1.03 -2.88
CA LEU A 22 -2.37 1.17 -1.44
C LEU A 22 -3.02 2.52 -1.10
N PRO A 23 -4.20 2.53 -0.47
CA PRO A 23 -4.72 3.70 0.23
C PRO A 23 -3.81 4.03 1.43
N LEU A 24 -2.90 4.99 1.24
CA LEU A 24 -1.90 5.35 2.24
C LEU A 24 -2.47 6.41 3.17
N SER A 25 -2.66 6.08 4.45
CA SER A 25 -3.38 6.94 5.40
C SER A 25 -2.48 7.83 6.26
N GLY A 26 -1.16 7.60 6.25
CA GLY A 26 -0.21 8.19 7.20
C GLY A 26 -0.25 7.55 8.59
N GLY A 27 -1.06 6.50 8.79
CA GLY A 27 -1.06 5.68 9.99
C GLY A 27 -0.11 4.47 9.88
N ALA A 28 0.22 3.90 11.05
CA ALA A 28 1.19 2.81 11.19
C ALA A 28 0.86 1.56 10.36
N ASP A 29 -0.42 1.18 10.21
CA ASP A 29 -0.77 -0.04 9.48
C ASP A 29 -0.52 0.11 7.98
N SER A 30 -1.01 1.20 7.38
CA SER A 30 -0.73 1.48 5.97
C SER A 30 0.76 1.72 5.71
N ALA A 31 1.48 2.34 6.65
CA ALA A 31 2.93 2.48 6.55
C ALA A 31 3.63 1.12 6.58
N SER A 32 3.15 0.18 7.39
CA SER A 32 3.68 -1.18 7.48
C SER A 32 3.54 -1.93 6.16
N VAL A 33 2.39 -1.83 5.50
CA VAL A 33 2.18 -2.40 4.16
C VAL A 33 3.11 -1.76 3.13
N ALA A 34 3.28 -0.43 3.17
CA ALA A 34 4.19 0.28 2.27
C ALA A 34 5.65 -0.19 2.45
N VAL A 35 6.10 -0.37 3.69
CA VAL A 35 7.41 -0.92 4.03
C VAL A 35 7.58 -2.34 3.52
N MET A 36 6.56 -3.19 3.62
CA MET A 36 6.61 -4.56 3.08
C MET A 36 6.81 -4.58 1.56
N VAL A 37 6.09 -3.74 0.82
CA VAL A 37 6.25 -3.61 -0.63
C VAL A 37 7.65 -3.10 -0.97
N ARG A 38 8.16 -2.12 -0.21
CA ARG A 38 9.53 -1.62 -0.39
C ARG A 38 10.59 -2.71 -0.16
N ALA A 39 10.48 -3.45 0.94
CA ALA A 39 11.38 -4.55 1.26
C ALA A 39 11.32 -5.67 0.21
N MET A 40 10.14 -5.92 -0.37
CA MET A 40 9.98 -6.82 -1.50
C MET A 40 10.77 -6.31 -2.72
N CYS A 41 10.66 -5.02 -3.09
CA CYS A 41 11.42 -4.44 -4.19
C CYS A 41 12.93 -4.61 -4.01
N GLU A 42 13.46 -4.36 -2.81
CA GLU A 42 14.88 -4.53 -2.51
C GLU A 42 15.34 -5.98 -2.66
N LYS A 43 14.53 -6.94 -2.20
CA LYS A 43 14.81 -8.37 -2.36
C LYS A 43 14.79 -8.80 -3.82
N VAL A 44 13.79 -8.38 -4.59
CA VAL A 44 13.66 -8.72 -6.01
C VAL A 44 14.84 -8.19 -6.80
N VAL A 45 15.19 -6.90 -6.64
CA VAL A 45 16.32 -6.31 -7.36
C VAL A 45 17.65 -6.93 -6.92
N GLY A 46 17.81 -7.22 -5.62
CA GLY A 46 18.99 -7.93 -5.12
C GLY A 46 19.14 -9.33 -5.72
N ALA A 47 18.05 -10.08 -5.85
CA ALA A 47 18.04 -11.40 -6.48
C ALA A 47 18.30 -11.30 -8.00
N TYR A 48 17.65 -10.35 -8.69
CA TYR A 48 17.86 -10.12 -10.13
C TYR A 48 19.31 -9.75 -10.46
N ARG A 49 19.96 -8.90 -9.66
CA ARG A 49 21.38 -8.55 -9.84
C ARG A 49 22.29 -9.76 -9.72
N LYS A 50 22.09 -10.59 -8.68
CA LYS A 50 22.84 -11.84 -8.51
C LYS A 50 22.64 -12.80 -9.68
N ALA A 51 21.39 -12.92 -10.15
CA ALA A 51 21.06 -13.70 -11.34
C ALA A 51 21.73 -13.17 -12.61
N CYS A 52 21.94 -11.85 -12.72
CA CYS A 52 22.65 -11.27 -13.85
C CYS A 52 24.16 -11.53 -13.84
N GLU A 53 24.74 -11.76 -12.66
CA GLU A 53 26.16 -12.09 -12.49
C GLU A 53 26.45 -13.58 -12.71
N ASP A 54 25.47 -14.46 -12.51
CA ASP A 54 25.59 -15.91 -12.72
C ASP A 54 25.27 -16.30 -14.18
N PRO A 55 26.25 -16.80 -14.96
CA PRO A 55 26.05 -17.20 -16.35
C PRO A 55 25.03 -18.34 -16.55
N ASN A 56 24.74 -19.11 -15.48
CA ASN A 56 23.84 -20.26 -15.53
C ASN A 56 22.42 -19.94 -15.04
N HIS A 57 22.15 -18.71 -14.58
CA HIS A 57 20.86 -18.37 -14.01
C HIS A 57 19.89 -17.86 -15.08
N GLU A 58 18.71 -18.47 -15.17
CA GLU A 58 17.68 -18.03 -16.11
C GLU A 58 17.05 -16.71 -15.64
N LYS A 59 17.40 -15.61 -16.30
CA LYS A 59 16.76 -14.29 -16.09
C LYS A 59 15.25 -14.29 -16.36
N ASN A 60 14.75 -15.33 -17.04
CA ASN A 60 13.36 -15.50 -17.43
C ASN A 60 12.38 -15.63 -16.24
N GLU A 61 12.87 -15.90 -15.04
CA GLU A 61 12.05 -15.98 -13.82
C GLU A 61 11.67 -14.59 -13.26
N PHE A 62 12.47 -13.56 -13.53
CA PHE A 62 12.25 -12.19 -13.05
C PHE A 62 11.40 -11.39 -14.03
N LYS A 63 10.11 -11.73 -14.12
CA LYS A 63 9.14 -11.02 -14.96
C LYS A 63 8.15 -10.24 -14.11
N LEU A 64 7.80 -9.06 -14.60
CA LEU A 64 6.68 -8.25 -14.13
C LEU A 64 5.66 -8.20 -15.26
N ALA A 65 4.50 -8.81 -15.02
CA ALA A 65 3.45 -8.95 -16.03
C ALA A 65 3.93 -9.45 -17.40
N GLY A 66 4.77 -10.50 -17.39
CA GLY A 66 5.30 -11.14 -18.59
C GLY A 66 6.50 -10.43 -19.24
N GLN A 67 6.92 -9.25 -18.76
CA GLN A 67 8.13 -8.56 -19.23
C GLN A 67 9.26 -8.68 -18.22
N GLU A 68 10.50 -8.84 -18.68
CA GLU A 68 11.66 -8.88 -17.78
C GLU A 68 11.74 -7.60 -16.92
N ILE A 69 12.07 -7.79 -15.64
CA ILE A 69 12.29 -6.70 -14.68
C ILE A 69 13.65 -6.05 -15.00
N ASN A 70 13.68 -5.23 -16.05
CA ASN A 70 14.85 -4.43 -16.39
C ASN A 70 14.82 -3.10 -15.60
N VAL A 71 15.25 -3.15 -14.34
CA VAL A 71 15.33 -1.97 -13.45
C VAL A 71 16.69 -1.92 -12.76
N GLY A 72 17.25 -0.72 -12.63
CA GLY A 72 18.56 -0.49 -12.05
C GLY A 72 18.56 -0.45 -10.52
N SER A 73 17.41 -0.21 -9.87
CA SER A 73 17.32 -0.03 -8.42
C SER A 73 15.95 -0.45 -7.85
N ALA A 74 15.90 -0.66 -6.52
CA ALA A 74 14.65 -0.90 -5.81
C ALA A 74 13.71 0.31 -5.89
N ASP A 75 14.26 1.52 -5.96
CA ASP A 75 13.52 2.76 -6.15
C ASP A 75 12.77 2.76 -7.49
N GLU A 76 13.44 2.40 -8.58
CA GLU A 76 12.83 2.32 -9.91
C GLU A 76 11.73 1.25 -9.96
N LEU A 77 12.00 0.09 -9.35
CA LEU A 77 11.00 -0.98 -9.28
C LEU A 77 9.77 -0.52 -8.51
N CYS A 78 9.97 0.06 -7.32
CA CYS A 78 8.89 0.57 -6.48
C CYS A 78 8.06 1.63 -7.22
N LYS A 79 8.70 2.55 -7.95
CA LYS A 79 8.01 3.57 -8.72
C LYS A 79 7.13 2.99 -9.82
N LYS A 80 7.59 1.91 -10.45
CA LYS A 80 6.89 1.25 -11.56
C LYS A 80 5.69 0.44 -11.09
N ILE A 81 5.80 -0.24 -9.96
CA ILE A 81 4.80 -1.23 -9.52
C ILE A 81 3.94 -0.77 -8.36
N PHE A 82 4.33 0.25 -7.61
CA PHE A 82 3.66 0.61 -6.37
C PHE A 82 3.03 1.99 -6.45
N PHE A 83 1.70 2.01 -6.45
CA PHE A 83 0.90 3.22 -6.47
C PHE A 83 0.29 3.46 -5.09
N THR A 84 0.40 4.68 -4.61
CA THR A 84 -0.13 5.06 -3.30
C THR A 84 -1.04 6.28 -3.45
N CYS A 85 -2.06 6.39 -2.61
CA CYS A 85 -2.95 7.56 -2.61
C CYS A 85 -3.39 7.92 -1.21
N TYR A 86 -3.22 9.19 -0.85
CA TYR A 86 -3.79 9.75 0.39
C TYR A 86 -5.20 10.28 0.11
N MET A 87 -6.21 9.67 0.72
CA MET A 87 -7.63 10.02 0.52
C MET A 87 -8.13 10.92 1.65
N GLN A 88 -7.84 12.21 1.52
CA GLN A 88 -8.15 13.23 2.53
C GLN A 88 -9.67 13.41 2.72
N SER A 89 -10.06 13.61 3.97
CA SER A 89 -11.40 14.11 4.36
C SER A 89 -11.29 15.46 5.07
N LYS A 90 -12.42 16.16 5.27
CA LYS A 90 -12.44 17.43 6.03
C LYS A 90 -11.85 17.31 7.45
N ASN A 91 -11.90 16.13 8.06
CA ASN A 91 -11.41 15.90 9.43
C ASN A 91 -9.98 15.35 9.46
N SER A 92 -9.33 15.18 8.31
CA SER A 92 -7.97 14.67 8.23
C SER A 92 -6.98 15.75 8.68
N SER A 93 -6.10 15.42 9.62
CA SER A 93 -5.03 16.30 10.09
C SER A 93 -3.99 16.56 9.00
N GLU A 94 -3.38 17.74 9.02
CA GLU A 94 -2.21 18.07 8.20
C GLU A 94 -1.04 17.10 8.43
N GLN A 95 -0.84 16.66 9.68
CA GLN A 95 0.26 15.75 10.06
C GLN A 95 0.20 14.39 9.35
N THR A 96 -0.94 13.70 9.36
CA THR A 96 -1.09 12.40 8.66
C THR A 96 -0.92 12.52 7.15
N ARG A 97 -1.26 13.67 6.58
CA ARG A 97 -1.03 13.95 5.17
C ARG A 97 0.46 14.07 4.86
N GLU A 98 1.20 14.82 5.68
CA GLU A 98 2.65 14.97 5.51
C GLU A 98 3.38 13.64 5.72
N PHE A 99 3.03 12.85 6.74
CA PHE A 99 3.61 11.52 6.92
C PHE A 99 3.37 10.59 5.73
N ALA A 100 2.16 10.60 5.16
CA ALA A 100 1.88 9.81 3.96
C ALA A 100 2.70 10.29 2.75
N ARG A 101 2.85 11.60 2.57
CA ARG A 101 3.64 12.20 1.48
C ARG A 101 5.12 11.86 1.62
N GLU A 102 5.70 12.12 2.79
CA GLU A 102 7.12 11.89 3.08
C GLU A 102 7.47 10.41 2.95
N LEU A 103 6.63 9.50 3.50
CA LEU A 103 6.86 8.07 3.35
C LEU A 103 6.79 7.64 1.89
N ALA A 104 5.80 8.14 1.12
CA ALA A 104 5.65 7.81 -0.29
C ALA A 104 6.83 8.28 -1.14
N GLU A 105 7.42 9.42 -0.80
CA GLU A 105 8.65 9.96 -1.39
C GLU A 105 9.86 9.09 -1.03
N GLN A 106 10.05 8.74 0.25
CA GLN A 106 11.18 7.94 0.72
C GLN A 106 11.20 6.52 0.14
N ILE A 107 10.05 5.87 -0.01
CA ILE A 107 9.96 4.55 -0.64
C ILE A 107 9.96 4.62 -2.17
N ASN A 108 9.91 5.83 -2.74
CA ASN A 108 9.79 6.12 -4.17
C ASN A 108 8.56 5.51 -4.87
N SER A 109 7.39 5.56 -4.23
CA SER A 109 6.13 5.09 -4.84
C SER A 109 5.56 6.10 -5.86
N ASN A 110 4.66 5.64 -6.74
CA ASN A 110 3.85 6.52 -7.58
C ASN A 110 2.67 7.08 -6.76
N HIS A 111 2.94 8.18 -6.06
CA HIS A 111 1.95 8.80 -5.17
C HIS A 111 0.97 9.68 -5.94
N LEU A 112 -0.28 9.24 -6.04
CA LEU A 112 -1.38 10.04 -6.55
C LEU A 112 -1.78 11.08 -5.51
N ARG A 113 -1.61 12.35 -5.87
CA ARG A 113 -1.98 13.49 -5.00
C ARG A 113 -3.46 13.43 -4.63
N ILE A 114 -3.71 13.82 -3.39
CA ILE A 114 -4.99 14.01 -2.68
C ILE A 114 -6.23 13.93 -3.58
N PHE A 115 -6.99 12.85 -3.43
CA PHE A 115 -8.34 12.80 -3.99
C PHE A 115 -9.35 13.26 -2.94
N GLN A 116 -9.82 14.50 -3.06
CA GLN A 116 -10.85 15.06 -2.19
C GLN A 116 -12.23 14.53 -2.57
N ILE A 117 -12.52 13.28 -2.21
CA ILE A 117 -13.80 12.64 -2.56
C ILE A 117 -14.98 13.29 -1.81
N PHE A 118 -14.71 13.98 -0.70
CA PHE A 118 -15.72 14.32 0.30
C PHE A 118 -16.37 15.70 0.18
N TYR A 119 -16.09 16.49 -0.85
CA TYR A 119 -16.83 17.75 -1.04
C TYR A 119 -18.33 17.53 -1.32
N ILE A 120 -18.70 16.34 -1.81
CA ILE A 120 -20.08 15.96 -2.13
C ILE A 120 -20.92 15.69 -0.86
N PHE A 121 -20.30 15.21 0.22
CA PHE A 121 -20.96 15.03 1.52
C PHE A 121 -20.66 16.23 2.42
N HIS A 122 -21.36 17.33 2.17
CA HIS A 122 -21.26 18.57 2.95
C HIS A 122 -21.80 18.45 4.39
N SER A 123 -22.25 17.27 4.81
CA SER A 123 -22.84 17.04 6.13
C SER A 123 -21.78 17.02 7.22
N LYS A 124 -22.12 17.63 8.37
CA LYS A 124 -21.33 17.52 9.60
C LYS A 124 -21.10 16.03 9.88
N PHE A 125 -19.86 15.56 10.01
CA PHE A 125 -19.60 14.18 10.42
C PHE A 125 -19.87 13.96 11.92
N PHE A 126 -19.98 15.06 12.67
CA PHE A 126 -20.30 15.09 14.08
C PHE A 126 -21.75 15.55 14.26
N TRP A 127 -22.60 14.59 14.64
CA TRP A 127 -23.99 14.78 15.01
C TRP A 127 -24.15 14.53 16.51
N PRO A 128 -25.12 15.15 17.18
CA PRO A 128 -25.43 14.85 18.58
C PRO A 128 -25.78 13.38 18.80
N ASP A 129 -26.41 12.74 17.82
CA ASP A 129 -26.72 11.31 17.82
C ASP A 129 -25.51 10.51 17.32
N SER A 130 -24.97 9.66 18.19
CA SER A 130 -23.81 8.83 17.90
C SER A 130 -24.04 7.85 16.74
N ARG A 131 -25.28 7.40 16.51
CA ARG A 131 -25.62 6.50 15.40
C ARG A 131 -25.48 7.20 14.06
N VAL A 132 -25.89 8.47 13.97
CA VAL A 132 -25.77 9.27 12.75
C VAL A 132 -24.30 9.56 12.46
N SER A 133 -23.53 9.91 13.49
CA SER A 133 -22.07 10.08 13.36
C SER A 133 -21.37 8.82 12.89
N LEU A 134 -21.69 7.66 13.48
CA LEU A 134 -21.13 6.37 13.07
C LEU A 134 -21.53 6.03 11.63
N ALA A 135 -22.79 6.25 11.25
CA ALA A 135 -23.25 6.02 9.88
C ALA A 135 -22.47 6.89 8.85
N MET A 136 -22.25 8.17 9.18
CA MET A 136 -21.48 9.08 8.32
C MET A 136 -20.01 8.65 8.20
N GLN A 137 -19.39 8.20 9.30
CA GLN A 137 -18.03 7.64 9.28
C GLN A 137 -17.95 6.36 8.44
N ASN A 138 -18.96 5.48 8.53
CA ASN A 138 -19.03 4.26 7.73
C ASN A 138 -19.14 4.56 6.22
N VAL A 139 -19.98 5.53 5.85
CA VAL A 139 -20.08 6.00 4.44
C VAL A 139 -18.73 6.53 3.97
N GLN A 140 -18.04 7.30 4.81
CA GLN A 140 -16.70 7.81 4.52
C GLN A 140 -15.71 6.67 4.25
N ALA A 141 -15.69 5.65 5.10
CA ALA A 141 -14.80 4.51 4.96
C ALA A 141 -15.06 3.72 3.67
N ARG A 142 -16.33 3.47 3.32
CA ARG A 142 -16.73 2.74 2.09
C ARG A 142 -16.40 3.50 0.80
N ILE A 143 -16.56 4.81 0.81
CA ILE A 143 -16.24 5.64 -0.36
C ILE A 143 -14.74 5.60 -0.69
N ARG A 144 -13.87 5.54 0.33
CA ARG A 144 -12.43 5.34 0.12
C ARG A 144 -12.14 4.00 -0.55
N MET A 145 -12.84 2.93 -0.15
CA MET A 145 -12.73 1.63 -0.82
C MET A 145 -13.14 1.70 -2.29
N VAL A 146 -14.31 2.27 -2.59
CA VAL A 146 -14.77 2.44 -3.99
C VAL A 146 -13.76 3.24 -4.82
N SER A 147 -13.21 4.31 -4.23
CA SER A 147 -12.20 5.13 -4.90
C SER A 147 -10.88 4.39 -5.09
N ALA A 148 -10.47 3.55 -4.13
CA ALA A 148 -9.29 2.71 -4.25
C ALA A 148 -9.36 1.77 -5.45
N TYR A 149 -10.51 1.09 -5.62
CA TYR A 149 -10.74 0.21 -6.76
C TYR A 149 -10.85 0.98 -8.09
N LEU A 150 -11.45 2.18 -8.08
CA LEU A 150 -11.46 3.04 -9.26
C LEU A 150 -10.02 3.40 -9.70
N PHE A 151 -9.17 3.81 -8.74
CA PHE A 151 -7.78 4.13 -9.05
C PHE A 151 -6.97 2.90 -9.43
N SER A 152 -7.17 1.76 -8.80
CA SER A 152 -6.44 0.55 -9.15
C SER A 152 -6.72 0.09 -10.58
N GLN A 153 -7.93 0.33 -11.09
CA GLN A 153 -8.33 0.04 -12.46
C GLN A 153 -7.85 1.10 -13.47
N LEU A 154 -7.76 2.38 -13.08
CA LEU A 154 -7.48 3.49 -14.01
C LEU A 154 -6.06 4.06 -13.93
N ALA A 155 -5.30 3.81 -12.86
CA ALA A 155 -3.98 4.39 -12.68
C ALA A 155 -3.03 4.01 -13.84
N LEU A 156 -3.09 2.77 -14.32
CA LEU A 156 -2.28 2.31 -15.44
C LEU A 156 -2.77 2.87 -16.79
N PHE A 157 -4.09 3.07 -16.94
CA PHE A 157 -4.67 3.69 -18.13
C PHE A 157 -4.09 5.10 -18.37
N PHE A 158 -3.98 5.93 -17.34
CA PHE A 158 -3.36 7.26 -17.46
C PHE A 158 -1.87 7.21 -17.82
N ASN A 159 -1.18 6.12 -17.47
CA ASN A 159 0.20 5.87 -17.84
C ASN A 159 0.34 5.12 -19.19
N LYS A 160 -0.76 4.89 -19.91
CA LYS A 160 -0.82 4.12 -21.17
C LYS A 160 -0.25 2.70 -21.02
N LEU A 161 -0.39 2.12 -19.84
CA LEU A 161 0.01 0.75 -19.53
C LEU A 161 -1.23 -0.15 -19.49
N PRO A 162 -1.12 -1.41 -19.97
CA PRO A 162 -2.21 -2.37 -19.87
C PRO A 162 -2.34 -2.90 -18.44
N GLY A 163 -3.50 -3.49 -18.13
CA GLY A 163 -3.75 -4.18 -16.86
C GLY A 163 -4.37 -3.32 -15.77
N CYS A 164 -4.40 -3.86 -14.56
CA CYS A 164 -4.89 -3.21 -13.35
C CYS A 164 -3.96 -3.51 -12.18
N LEU A 165 -4.14 -2.76 -11.09
CA LEU A 165 -3.39 -2.93 -9.86
C LEU A 165 -4.20 -3.75 -8.84
N LEU A 166 -3.52 -4.55 -8.02
CA LEU A 166 -4.16 -5.18 -6.87
C LEU A 166 -4.27 -4.18 -5.72
N VAL A 167 -5.45 -4.07 -5.14
CA VAL A 167 -5.68 -3.23 -3.97
C VAL A 167 -5.14 -3.94 -2.73
N LEU A 168 -4.28 -3.24 -1.98
CA LEU A 168 -3.73 -3.70 -0.71
C LEU A 168 -4.53 -3.14 0.48
N GLY A 169 -4.98 -4.04 1.35
CA GLY A 169 -5.58 -3.74 2.64
C GLY A 169 -4.52 -3.54 3.71
N SER A 170 -4.90 -2.87 4.80
CA SER A 170 -4.01 -2.58 5.93
C SER A 170 -4.67 -2.80 7.29
N SER A 171 -5.60 -3.76 7.38
CA SER A 171 -6.17 -4.15 8.69
C SER A 171 -5.26 -5.17 9.36
N ASN A 172 -4.94 -4.98 10.65
CA ASN A 172 -4.14 -5.92 11.42
C ASN A 172 -5.01 -7.01 12.09
N VAL A 173 -4.36 -8.01 12.68
CA VAL A 173 -5.06 -9.15 13.30
C VAL A 173 -5.88 -8.74 14.52
N ASP A 174 -5.41 -7.75 15.30
CA ASP A 174 -6.08 -7.31 16.52
C ASP A 174 -7.43 -6.67 16.19
N GLU A 175 -7.46 -5.78 15.19
CA GLU A 175 -8.68 -5.13 14.68
C GLU A 175 -9.63 -6.13 14.05
N SER A 176 -9.08 -7.08 13.29
CA SER A 176 -9.87 -8.13 12.62
C SER A 176 -10.53 -9.07 13.63
N LEU A 177 -9.83 -9.44 14.71
CA LEU A 177 -10.31 -10.36 15.72
C LEU A 177 -11.49 -9.79 16.52
N VAL A 178 -11.43 -8.50 16.87
CA VAL A 178 -12.50 -7.82 17.62
C VAL A 178 -13.60 -7.24 16.72
N GLY A 179 -13.43 -7.32 15.40
CA GLY A 179 -14.36 -6.76 14.42
C GLY A 179 -14.36 -5.22 14.41
N TYR A 180 -13.26 -4.57 14.80
CA TYR A 180 -13.11 -3.11 14.79
C TYR A 180 -12.78 -2.62 13.37
N VAL A 181 -13.68 -2.87 12.43
CA VAL A 181 -13.57 -2.51 11.02
C VAL A 181 -14.94 -2.08 10.49
N THR A 182 -14.97 -1.16 9.52
CA THR A 182 -16.24 -0.91 8.81
C THR A 182 -16.39 -1.96 7.74
N LYS A 183 -17.49 -2.71 7.77
CA LYS A 183 -17.75 -3.71 6.72
C LYS A 183 -17.76 -3.05 5.33
N TYR A 184 -16.91 -3.58 4.44
CA TYR A 184 -16.65 -3.10 3.07
C TYR A 184 -15.98 -1.72 2.98
N ASP A 185 -15.13 -1.36 3.94
CA ASP A 185 -14.18 -0.25 3.78
C ASP A 185 -12.84 -0.73 3.18
N CYS A 186 -11.77 0.05 3.30
CA CYS A 186 -10.44 -0.32 2.80
C CYS A 186 -9.83 -1.56 3.46
N SER A 187 -10.47 -2.15 4.48
CA SER A 187 -10.14 -3.48 4.98
C SER A 187 -10.59 -4.60 4.03
N ALA A 188 -11.60 -4.34 3.18
CA ALA A 188 -11.96 -5.18 2.05
C ALA A 188 -11.10 -4.81 0.84
N ALA A 189 -10.04 -5.59 0.62
CA ALA A 189 -9.07 -5.42 -0.45
C ALA A 189 -8.74 -6.78 -1.08
N ASP A 190 -8.00 -6.79 -2.19
CA ASP A 190 -7.64 -8.02 -2.89
C ASP A 190 -6.65 -8.86 -2.07
N LEU A 191 -5.71 -8.18 -1.41
CA LEU A 191 -4.71 -8.80 -0.52
C LEU A 191 -4.50 -7.94 0.71
N ASN A 192 -4.26 -8.59 1.85
CA ASN A 192 -3.89 -7.91 3.09
C ASN A 192 -2.64 -8.56 3.69
N PRO A 193 -1.44 -8.00 3.47
CA PRO A 193 -0.19 -8.64 3.90
C PRO A 193 0.03 -8.55 5.42
N ILE A 194 -0.65 -7.65 6.12
CA ILE A 194 -0.51 -7.50 7.58
C ILE A 194 -1.68 -8.10 8.37
N GLY A 195 -2.62 -8.76 7.69
CA GLY A 195 -3.83 -9.31 8.31
C GLY A 195 -3.60 -10.33 9.41
N SER A 196 -2.43 -10.98 9.44
CA SER A 196 -2.02 -11.94 10.44
C SER A 196 -1.01 -11.40 11.47
N MET A 197 -0.72 -10.09 11.43
CA MET A 197 0.27 -9.46 12.32
C MET A 197 -0.38 -8.65 13.42
N MET A 198 0.21 -8.72 14.62
CA MET A 198 -0.19 -7.91 15.78
C MET A 198 0.32 -6.47 15.64
N LYS A 199 -0.40 -5.53 16.25
CA LYS A 199 -0.04 -4.10 16.25
C LYS A 199 1.33 -3.84 16.88
N SER A 200 1.71 -4.61 17.89
CA SER A 200 3.04 -4.55 18.52
C SER A 200 4.13 -4.84 17.51
N ASP A 201 3.96 -5.91 16.74
CA ASP A 201 4.95 -6.41 15.78
C ASP A 201 5.08 -5.45 14.61
N LEU A 202 3.96 -4.85 14.17
CA LEU A 202 3.97 -3.80 13.15
C LEU A 202 4.78 -2.57 13.61
N LYS A 203 4.61 -2.13 14.86
CA LYS A 203 5.41 -1.02 15.40
C LYS A 203 6.89 -1.35 15.48
N GLU A 204 7.24 -2.56 15.90
CA GLU A 204 8.63 -3.01 15.93
C GLU A 204 9.23 -3.09 14.51
N MET A 205 8.44 -3.60 13.55
CA MET A 205 8.82 -3.65 12.14
C MET A 205 9.09 -2.26 11.57
N LEU A 206 8.24 -1.26 11.87
CA LEU A 206 8.44 0.11 11.40
C LEU A 206 9.71 0.73 11.99
N ARG A 207 9.99 0.51 13.29
CA ARG A 207 11.24 0.98 13.92
C ARG A 207 12.47 0.34 13.26
N TYR A 208 12.40 -0.97 13.02
CA TYR A 208 13.47 -1.67 12.32
C TYR A 208 13.67 -1.09 10.91
N ALA A 209 12.60 -0.88 10.15
CA ALA A 209 12.66 -0.32 8.81
C ALA A 209 13.22 1.11 8.80
N ARG A 210 12.83 1.95 9.76
CA ARG A 210 13.42 3.29 9.94
C ARG A 210 14.94 3.20 10.09
N ASP A 211 15.40 2.31 10.96
CA ASP A 211 16.82 2.20 11.32
C ASP A 211 17.67 1.53 10.22
N THR A 212 17.12 0.55 9.49
CA THR A 212 17.88 -0.20 8.47
C THR A 212 17.69 0.28 7.04
N MET A 213 16.54 0.90 6.72
CA MET A 213 16.20 1.34 5.35
C MET A 213 16.26 2.86 5.20
N GLY A 214 16.57 3.61 6.27
CA GLY A 214 16.68 5.07 6.24
C GLY A 214 15.35 5.81 6.06
N LEU A 215 14.23 5.16 6.39
CA LEU A 215 12.88 5.73 6.23
C LEU A 215 12.53 6.61 7.44
N SER A 216 13.00 7.85 7.46
CA SER A 216 12.81 8.77 8.59
C SER A 216 11.37 9.24 8.83
N ALA A 217 10.45 8.99 7.90
CA ALA A 217 9.03 9.32 8.04
C ALA A 217 8.26 8.36 8.97
N LEU A 218 8.92 7.30 9.47
CA LEU A 218 8.35 6.23 10.30
C LEU A 218 8.54 6.42 11.82
#